data_AF-A0A9Q1DJW6-F1
#
_entry.id   AF-A0A9Q1DJW6-F1
#
_cell.length_a   1.000
_cell.length_b   1.000
_cell.length_c   1.000
_cell.angle_alpha   90.00
_cell.angle_beta   90.00
_cell.angle_gamma   90.00
#
_symmetry.space_group_name_H-M   'P 1'
#
loop_
_entity.id
_entity.type
_entity.pdbx_description
1 polymer ?
#
loop_
_entity_poly.entity_id
_entity_poly.type
_entity_poly.pdbx_seq_one_letter_code
_entity_poly.pdbx_strand_id
1 'polypeptide(L)'
;MAEAKRLSSLEEQKKPQSSKSERPHRLVNQPSSVSRKTSLPMDLLAKEEEYKRMNAKLEAKTAELVRQAEEVMREQNEVLSRPIATHISLGIEDENEELMNLDSQAPALKQPSAKALAKTSPNPHKTGLPSGNRTKKAPKTAKDCPANDVAVLEDFVDFSLAKTISAIEGKVEEGGTLENINDDVMPSVGNEMGSEAQIRFLKAKLRVLQEEVNRLSQEYNKKDDENASLINKLKDVEDDRARLQRITNLQRSQLEKHKVLAEDSNRKCEGLQHEVIALQKEIEGLKRTQKQATTNHSATELRLNRALEEAEKFKMELNKIKQSSKDAASQDHLKMESLQAENKKLERQKAELISGFKKQLKLIDVLKRQKMHFEAAKMLSFTEEEFMKALDWGKS
;
A
#
# COMPACT_ATOMS: atom_id res chain seq x y z
N MET A 1 -3.30 19.47 52.42
CA MET A 1 -4.52 19.69 53.23
C MET A 1 -5.62 20.11 52.26
N ALA A 2 -6.73 19.39 52.04
CA ALA A 2 -7.28 18.23 52.71
C ALA A 2 -8.04 17.37 51.67
N GLU A 3 -7.90 16.05 51.82
CA GLU A 3 -8.79 15.03 51.26
C GLU A 3 -10.15 15.05 51.96
N ALA A 4 -11.22 14.68 51.26
CA ALA A 4 -12.35 13.98 51.86
C ALA A 4 -13.10 13.14 50.81
N LYS A 5 -12.95 11.82 50.96
CA LYS A 5 -13.73 10.72 50.38
C LYS A 5 -15.13 10.63 51.01
N ARG A 6 -16.11 10.12 50.23
CA ARG A 6 -17.10 9.04 50.51
C ARG A 6 -18.32 9.26 49.60
N LEU A 7 -18.73 8.39 48.66
CA LEU A 7 -19.14 6.97 48.63
C LEU A 7 -20.67 6.82 48.44
N SER A 8 -21.01 5.92 47.50
CA SER A 8 -22.24 5.13 47.28
C SER A 8 -23.53 5.79 46.74
N SER A 9 -23.98 5.32 45.56
CA SER A 9 -25.16 4.44 45.48
C SER A 9 -25.19 3.63 44.17
N LEU A 10 -25.49 2.34 44.32
CA LEU A 10 -25.78 1.35 43.28
C LEU A 10 -27.28 1.39 42.91
N GLU A 11 -27.61 1.09 41.65
CA GLU A 11 -28.83 0.39 41.17
C GLU A 11 -28.75 0.32 39.62
N GLU A 12 -28.32 -0.81 39.05
CA GLU A 12 -29.10 -1.96 38.56
C GLU A 12 -29.92 -1.76 37.27
N GLN A 13 -29.45 -2.49 36.24
CA GLN A 13 -30.18 -3.27 35.23
C GLN A 13 -31.11 -2.58 34.21
N LYS A 14 -30.76 -2.73 32.92
CA LYS A 14 -31.65 -3.38 31.92
C LYS A 14 -30.92 -3.83 30.64
N LYS A 15 -31.05 -5.12 30.37
CA LYS A 15 -30.63 -5.88 29.17
C LYS A 15 -31.80 -5.88 28.16
N PRO A 16 -31.57 -5.89 26.84
CA PRO A 16 -32.53 -6.51 25.91
C PRO A 16 -31.86 -7.72 25.24
N GLN A 17 -32.29 -8.94 25.56
CA GLN A 17 -33.30 -9.72 24.82
C GLN A 17 -33.04 -9.88 23.32
N SER A 18 -32.65 -11.12 23.02
CA SER A 18 -32.46 -11.77 21.73
C SER A 18 -33.79 -11.96 21.00
N SER A 19 -33.81 -11.68 19.70
CA SER A 19 -34.81 -12.17 18.76
C SER A 19 -34.13 -12.86 17.58
N LYS A 20 -34.42 -14.16 17.43
CA LYS A 20 -34.09 -15.03 16.29
C LYS A 20 -35.04 -14.78 15.11
N SER A 21 -34.53 -14.83 13.87
CA SER A 21 -35.18 -15.43 12.67
C SER A 21 -34.23 -15.27 11.47
N GLU A 22 -33.56 -16.32 10.96
CA GLU A 22 -33.91 -17.25 9.87
C GLU A 22 -33.30 -16.91 8.48
N ARG A 23 -32.98 -17.98 7.74
CA ARG A 23 -32.03 -18.12 6.61
C ARG A 23 -32.62 -17.67 5.25
N PRO A 24 -31.83 -17.81 4.15
CA PRO A 24 -32.25 -18.85 3.19
C PRO A 24 -31.14 -19.83 2.74
N HIS A 25 -31.63 -20.90 2.13
CA HIS A 25 -31.01 -22.17 1.77
C HIS A 25 -30.02 -22.12 0.58
N ARG A 26 -29.03 -23.04 0.58
CA ARG A 26 -28.65 -23.80 -0.62
C ARG A 26 -28.16 -25.20 -0.23
N LEU A 27 -28.75 -26.21 -0.87
CA LEU A 27 -28.51 -27.64 -0.73
C LEU A 27 -27.08 -28.04 -1.15
N VAL A 28 -26.53 -29.09 -0.51
CA VAL A 28 -26.16 -30.38 -1.15
C VAL A 28 -25.50 -31.33 -0.12
N ASN A 29 -26.03 -32.55 -0.07
CA ASN A 29 -25.52 -33.84 0.43
C ASN A 29 -25.34 -34.13 1.94
N GLN A 30 -26.20 -35.04 2.40
CA GLN A 30 -26.09 -35.85 3.62
C GLN A 30 -25.17 -37.07 3.36
N PRO A 31 -24.54 -37.65 4.41
CA PRO A 31 -25.21 -38.73 5.12
C PRO A 31 -25.22 -38.59 6.66
N SER A 32 -26.12 -39.37 7.24
CA SER A 32 -26.56 -39.49 8.64
C SER A 32 -25.49 -39.84 9.68
N SER A 33 -25.55 -39.19 10.86
CA SER A 33 -25.63 -39.88 12.17
C SER A 33 -25.86 -38.88 13.31
N VAL A 34 -26.55 -39.38 14.34
CA VAL A 34 -27.15 -38.70 15.49
C VAL A 34 -26.12 -38.43 16.59
N SER A 35 -26.15 -37.26 17.25
CA SER A 35 -26.02 -37.06 18.72
C SER A 35 -25.55 -35.64 19.13
N ARG A 36 -26.15 -35.13 20.22
CA ARG A 36 -25.78 -33.94 21.06
C ARG A 36 -26.01 -32.53 20.50
N LYS A 37 -27.24 -32.03 20.69
CA LYS A 37 -27.55 -30.59 20.77
C LYS A 37 -27.58 -30.12 22.24
N THR A 38 -26.44 -30.03 22.91
CA THR A 38 -26.32 -29.34 24.22
C THR A 38 -24.98 -28.63 24.46
N SER A 39 -24.11 -28.46 23.44
CA SER A 39 -22.79 -27.81 23.61
C SER A 39 -22.60 -26.49 22.83
N LEU A 40 -23.49 -26.15 21.89
CA LEU A 40 -23.30 -25.04 20.94
C LEU A 40 -23.09 -23.64 21.58
N PRO A 41 -23.77 -23.24 22.67
CA PRO A 41 -23.57 -21.91 23.25
C PRO A 41 -22.23 -21.77 24.01
N MET A 42 -21.77 -22.84 24.65
CA MET A 42 -20.48 -22.87 25.35
C MET A 42 -19.30 -22.83 24.37
N ASP A 43 -19.47 -23.45 23.20
CA ASP A 43 -18.45 -23.48 22.13
C ASP A 43 -18.25 -22.10 21.47
N LEU A 44 -19.33 -21.32 21.32
CA LEU A 44 -19.27 -19.94 20.82
C LEU A 44 -18.54 -19.00 21.78
N LEU A 45 -18.79 -19.13 23.09
CA LEU A 45 -18.11 -18.34 24.11
C LEU A 45 -16.61 -18.68 24.19
N ALA A 46 -16.27 -19.96 24.14
CA ALA A 46 -14.88 -20.41 24.11
C ALA A 46 -14.13 -19.85 22.89
N LYS A 47 -14.79 -19.83 21.73
CA LYS A 47 -14.23 -19.27 20.49
C LYS A 47 -14.07 -17.74 20.57
N GLU A 48 -14.98 -17.03 21.22
CA GLU A 48 -14.82 -15.59 21.49
C GLU A 48 -13.62 -15.30 22.39
N GLU A 49 -13.42 -16.08 23.46
CA GLU A 49 -12.25 -15.94 24.33
C GLU A 49 -10.93 -16.25 23.60
N GLU A 50 -10.93 -17.24 22.71
CA GLU A 50 -9.76 -17.56 21.88
C GLU A 50 -9.43 -16.40 20.93
N TYR A 51 -10.43 -15.81 20.27
CA TYR A 51 -10.23 -14.63 19.42
C TYR A 51 -9.71 -13.43 20.23
N LYS A 52 -10.21 -13.21 21.46
CA LYS A 52 -9.67 -12.16 22.35
C LYS A 52 -8.21 -12.42 22.72
N ARG A 53 -7.84 -13.66 23.05
CA ARG A 53 -6.43 -14.02 23.31
C ARG A 53 -5.55 -13.82 22.08
N MET A 54 -6.02 -14.21 20.90
CA MET A 54 -5.27 -14.03 19.67
C MET A 54 -5.08 -12.54 19.33
N ASN A 55 -6.13 -11.73 19.50
CA ASN A 55 -6.04 -10.27 19.33
C ASN A 55 -5.06 -9.64 20.32
N ALA A 56 -5.11 -10.01 21.60
CA ALA A 56 -4.14 -9.52 22.59
C ALA A 56 -2.69 -9.89 22.21
N LYS A 57 -2.48 -11.08 21.65
CA LYS A 57 -1.16 -11.53 21.17
C LYS A 57 -0.71 -10.76 19.92
N LEU A 58 -1.64 -10.42 19.02
CA LEU A 58 -1.38 -9.58 17.85
C LEU A 58 -1.06 -8.13 18.24
N GLU A 59 -1.77 -7.58 19.23
CA GLU A 59 -1.49 -6.26 19.80
C GLU A 59 -0.12 -6.24 20.47
N ALA A 60 0.22 -7.25 21.27
CA ALA A 60 1.55 -7.37 21.90
C ALA A 60 2.67 -7.47 20.85
N LYS A 61 2.48 -8.23 19.77
CA LYS A 61 3.46 -8.34 18.69
C LYS A 61 3.60 -7.04 17.91
N THR A 62 2.49 -6.31 17.71
CA THR A 62 2.49 -4.98 17.09
C THR A 62 3.25 -3.99 17.97
N ALA A 63 3.01 -4.00 19.28
CA ALA A 63 3.71 -3.15 20.24
C ALA A 63 5.22 -3.43 20.26
N GLU A 64 5.63 -4.69 20.21
CA GLU A 64 7.05 -5.06 20.15
C GLU A 64 7.72 -4.63 18.84
N LEU A 65 7.03 -4.79 17.69
CA LEU A 65 7.53 -4.33 16.40
C LEU A 65 7.71 -2.80 16.38
N VAL A 66 6.77 -2.06 16.96
CA VAL A 66 6.87 -0.61 17.11
C VAL A 66 8.04 -0.24 18.03
N ARG A 67 8.21 -0.93 19.16
CA ARG A 67 9.34 -0.73 20.08
C ARG A 67 10.68 -0.93 19.37
N GLN A 68 10.81 -1.98 18.55
CA GLN A 68 12.03 -2.23 17.76
C GLN A 68 12.28 -1.13 16.73
N ALA A 69 11.23 -0.64 16.06
CA ALA A 69 11.37 0.48 15.14
C ALA A 69 11.80 1.77 15.86
N GLU A 70 11.25 2.06 17.03
CA GLU A 70 11.66 3.19 17.86
C GLU A 70 13.09 3.07 18.37
N GLU A 71 13.55 1.86 18.70
CA GLU A 71 14.93 1.58 19.12
C GLU A 71 15.92 1.84 17.99
N VAL A 72 15.65 1.34 16.77
CA VAL A 72 16.48 1.60 15.59
C VAL A 72 16.52 3.10 15.26
N MET A 73 15.39 3.80 15.31
CA MET A 73 15.36 5.25 15.10
C MET A 73 16.18 6.00 16.16
N ARG A 74 16.13 5.54 17.41
CA ARG A 74 16.89 6.14 18.52
C ARG A 74 18.39 5.91 18.37
N GLU A 75 18.81 4.71 18.00
CA GLU A 75 20.22 4.38 17.71
C GLU A 75 20.76 5.23 16.55
N GLN A 76 19.99 5.33 15.45
CA GLN A 76 20.37 6.20 14.33
C GLN A 76 20.48 7.66 14.77
N ASN A 77 19.53 8.15 15.57
CA ASN A 77 19.57 9.52 16.07
C ASN A 77 20.73 9.75 17.07
N GLU A 78 21.11 8.75 17.87
CA GLU A 78 22.28 8.80 18.76
C GLU A 78 23.59 8.85 17.96
N VAL A 79 23.71 8.05 16.89
CA VAL A 79 24.88 8.09 16.00
C VAL A 79 25.01 9.44 15.30
N LEU A 80 23.89 10.04 14.89
CA LEU A 80 23.86 11.36 14.25
C LEU A 80 24.08 12.52 15.23
N SER A 81 23.75 12.35 16.51
CA SER A 81 23.88 13.39 17.54
C SER A 81 25.20 13.37 18.31
N ARG A 82 26.06 12.36 18.10
CA ARG A 82 27.43 12.38 18.62
C ARG A 82 28.26 13.47 17.90
N PRO A 83 28.76 14.49 18.62
CA PRO A 83 29.65 15.48 18.03
C PRO A 83 30.94 14.81 17.55
N ILE A 84 31.39 15.11 16.33
CA ILE A 84 32.72 14.73 15.85
C ILE A 84 33.73 15.49 16.69
N ALA A 85 34.25 14.85 17.74
CA ALA A 85 35.30 15.39 18.57
C ALA A 85 36.59 15.50 17.75
N THR A 86 36.95 16.74 17.47
CA THR A 86 38.26 17.24 17.05
C THR A 86 39.39 16.59 17.86
N HIS A 87 40.07 15.61 17.28
CA HIS A 87 41.44 15.25 17.69
C HIS A 87 42.19 14.45 16.60
N ILE A 88 42.60 15.15 15.54
CA ILE A 88 43.88 14.84 14.88
C ILE A 88 44.60 16.17 14.70
N SER A 89 45.32 16.56 15.75
CA SER A 89 46.39 17.55 15.66
C SER A 89 47.65 16.80 15.23
N LEU A 90 48.03 16.96 13.96
CA LEU A 90 49.40 16.73 13.50
C LEU A 90 49.85 18.05 12.87
N GLY A 91 50.72 18.76 13.60
CA GLY A 91 51.46 19.88 13.04
C GLY A 91 52.54 19.37 12.09
N ILE A 92 52.92 20.23 11.15
CA ILE A 92 54.29 20.65 10.82
C ILE A 92 54.21 21.50 9.53
N GLU A 93 54.47 22.79 9.76
CA GLU A 93 55.31 23.73 8.97
C GLU A 93 54.95 24.10 7.52
N ASP A 94 54.78 25.42 7.36
CA ASP A 94 55.04 26.21 6.17
C ASP A 94 56.37 25.81 5.51
N GLU A 95 56.33 25.38 4.24
CA GLU A 95 57.33 25.78 3.24
C GLU A 95 56.68 25.91 1.85
N ASN A 96 57.18 26.91 1.13
CA ASN A 96 56.72 27.50 -0.10
C ASN A 96 56.85 26.64 -1.37
N GLU A 97 56.07 27.05 -2.37
CA GLU A 97 56.35 27.10 -3.83
C GLU A 97 55.96 25.95 -4.79
N GLU A 98 55.41 26.42 -5.93
CA GLU A 98 55.24 25.80 -7.25
C GLU A 98 53.96 25.00 -7.63
N LEU A 99 52.99 25.77 -8.16
CA LEU A 99 52.45 25.67 -9.54
C LEU A 99 51.70 24.40 -10.00
N MET A 100 50.37 24.53 -10.18
CA MET A 100 49.59 24.33 -11.43
C MET A 100 48.27 23.55 -11.27
N ASN A 101 47.19 24.25 -11.63
CA ASN A 101 46.01 23.83 -12.42
C ASN A 101 45.24 22.55 -12.05
N LEU A 102 43.93 22.67 -11.76
CA LEU A 102 42.83 22.48 -12.74
C LEU A 102 41.44 22.66 -12.09
N ASP A 103 40.73 23.68 -12.57
CA ASP A 103 39.30 23.76 -12.93
C ASP A 103 38.17 23.15 -12.05
N SER A 104 37.24 24.05 -11.64
CA SER A 104 35.76 23.99 -11.78
C SER A 104 34.99 22.71 -11.39
N GLN A 105 33.80 22.70 -10.78
CA GLN A 105 32.86 23.68 -10.24
C GLN A 105 31.72 22.82 -9.62
N ALA A 106 31.10 23.30 -8.53
CA ALA A 106 29.98 22.64 -7.84
C ALA A 106 28.69 22.54 -8.68
N PRO A 107 27.71 21.70 -8.28
CA PRO A 107 26.31 22.00 -8.56
C PRO A 107 25.47 22.10 -7.28
N ALA A 108 24.85 23.27 -7.13
CA ALA A 108 23.81 23.58 -6.16
C ALA A 108 22.42 23.15 -6.68
N LEU A 109 21.58 22.69 -5.73
CA LEU A 109 20.14 22.47 -5.87
C LEU A 109 19.39 23.73 -6.31
N LYS A 110 18.40 23.60 -7.22
CA LYS A 110 17.23 24.49 -7.28
C LYS A 110 15.94 23.77 -7.69
N GLN A 111 14.87 24.13 -6.98
CA GLN A 111 13.47 23.77 -7.19
C GLN A 111 12.85 24.45 -8.43
N PRO A 112 11.65 24.03 -8.89
CA PRO A 112 10.83 24.83 -9.79
C PRO A 112 9.58 25.42 -9.10
N SER A 113 9.36 26.71 -9.35
CA SER A 113 8.14 27.47 -9.08
C SER A 113 7.35 27.76 -10.36
N ALA A 114 6.03 27.87 -10.22
CA ALA A 114 5.02 28.05 -11.27
C ALA A 114 4.99 29.45 -11.96
N LYS A 115 4.48 29.52 -13.21
CA LYS A 115 3.27 30.26 -13.64
C LYS A 115 3.09 30.40 -15.18
N ALA A 116 1.82 30.30 -15.61
CA ALA A 116 1.02 30.86 -16.74
C ALA A 116 1.72 31.55 -17.95
N LEU A 117 1.19 31.61 -19.19
CA LEU A 117 -0.17 31.91 -19.68
C LEU A 117 -0.27 31.70 -21.24
N ALA A 118 -1.46 31.26 -21.73
CA ALA A 118 -2.19 31.48 -23.02
C ALA A 118 -1.46 31.92 -24.33
N LYS A 119 -1.90 31.70 -25.59
CA LYS A 119 -3.04 31.10 -26.35
C LYS A 119 -2.66 31.31 -27.85
N THR A 120 -3.06 30.44 -28.78
CA THR A 120 -3.69 30.77 -30.09
C THR A 120 -4.15 29.52 -30.84
N SER A 121 -5.34 29.58 -31.44
CA SER A 121 -6.06 28.58 -32.26
C SER A 121 -5.63 28.63 -33.75
N PRO A 122 -6.02 27.72 -34.68
CA PRO A 122 -7.39 27.69 -35.25
C PRO A 122 -7.97 26.31 -35.68
N ASN A 123 -9.31 26.24 -35.77
CA ASN A 123 -10.18 25.20 -36.40
C ASN A 123 -10.47 25.61 -37.89
N PRO A 124 -11.17 24.88 -38.83
CA PRO A 124 -12.43 24.12 -38.62
C PRO A 124 -12.70 22.85 -39.48
N HIS A 125 -13.56 21.96 -38.98
CA HIS A 125 -14.19 20.87 -39.74
C HIS A 125 -15.52 21.27 -40.38
N LYS A 126 -15.81 20.67 -41.55
CA LYS A 126 -16.98 20.89 -42.43
C LYS A 126 -18.00 19.73 -42.34
N THR A 127 -19.28 20.13 -42.48
CA THR A 127 -20.45 19.50 -43.16
C THR A 127 -21.00 18.14 -42.67
N GLY A 128 -22.31 17.92 -42.52
CA GLY A 128 -23.45 18.70 -43.03
C GLY A 128 -24.84 18.26 -42.52
N LEU A 129 -25.79 19.17 -42.77
CA LEU A 129 -27.27 19.19 -42.61
C LEU A 129 -27.97 18.34 -43.71
N PRO A 130 -29.33 18.27 -43.86
CA PRO A 130 -30.40 19.19 -43.41
C PRO A 130 -31.64 18.45 -42.81
N SER A 131 -32.82 18.96 -42.50
CA SER A 131 -33.54 20.20 -42.80
C SER A 131 -34.70 20.31 -41.81
N GLY A 132 -35.03 21.52 -41.35
CA GLY A 132 -36.26 21.78 -40.61
C GLY A 132 -37.38 22.21 -41.55
N ASN A 133 -38.62 21.83 -41.24
CA ASN A 133 -39.74 22.75 -41.40
C ASN A 133 -40.84 22.49 -40.36
N ARG A 134 -41.31 23.61 -39.79
CA ARG A 134 -42.36 23.72 -38.78
C ARG A 134 -43.72 23.54 -39.42
N THR A 135 -44.62 22.79 -38.79
CA THR A 135 -46.01 23.25 -38.59
C THR A 135 -46.68 22.56 -37.40
N LYS A 136 -47.50 23.37 -36.73
CA LYS A 136 -48.22 23.20 -35.46
C LYS A 136 -49.20 22.00 -35.44
N LYS A 137 -49.32 21.33 -34.29
CA LYS A 137 -50.55 21.17 -33.47
C LYS A 137 -50.29 20.27 -32.25
N ALA A 138 -50.88 20.66 -31.11
CA ALA A 138 -50.80 19.99 -29.80
C ALA A 138 -52.03 19.06 -29.58
N PRO A 139 -52.30 18.53 -28.36
CA PRO A 139 -51.60 17.42 -27.69
C PRO A 139 -52.59 16.34 -27.18
N LYS A 140 -52.17 15.09 -26.89
CA LYS A 140 -52.92 14.19 -25.97
C LYS A 140 -52.01 13.21 -25.20
N THR A 141 -51.93 13.46 -23.90
CA THR A 141 -52.02 12.54 -22.75
C THR A 141 -51.35 11.15 -22.79
N ALA A 142 -50.37 10.99 -21.88
CA ALA A 142 -50.12 9.90 -20.92
C ALA A 142 -50.58 8.47 -21.26
N LYS A 143 -49.69 7.48 -21.01
CA LYS A 143 -49.73 6.62 -19.80
C LYS A 143 -48.99 5.25 -19.99
N ASP A 144 -48.18 4.94 -18.98
CA ASP A 144 -47.76 3.64 -18.38
C ASP A 144 -46.94 2.55 -19.10
N CYS A 145 -45.99 2.04 -18.30
CA CYS A 145 -45.46 0.68 -18.27
C CYS A 145 -45.61 0.13 -16.82
N PRO A 146 -45.51 -1.19 -16.60
CA PRO A 146 -46.59 -1.96 -15.99
C PRO A 146 -46.26 -2.49 -14.58
N ALA A 147 -47.29 -2.80 -13.80
CA ALA A 147 -47.35 -3.97 -12.92
C ALA A 147 -48.62 -3.93 -12.07
N ASN A 148 -49.55 -4.86 -12.33
CA ASN A 148 -50.31 -5.52 -11.28
C ASN A 148 -50.90 -6.80 -11.87
N ASP A 149 -50.14 -7.86 -11.70
CA ASP A 149 -50.59 -9.23 -11.89
C ASP A 149 -51.44 -9.59 -10.66
N VAL A 150 -52.74 -9.35 -10.77
CA VAL A 150 -53.75 -9.95 -9.89
C VAL A 150 -54.59 -10.81 -10.80
N ALA A 151 -54.61 -12.11 -10.54
CA ALA A 151 -55.48 -13.05 -11.22
C ALA A 151 -56.93 -12.57 -11.12
N VAL A 152 -57.42 -11.95 -12.20
CA VAL A 152 -58.84 -11.72 -12.41
C VAL A 152 -59.39 -13.07 -12.85
N LEU A 153 -60.22 -13.66 -12.01
CA LEU A 153 -61.03 -14.82 -12.36
C LEU A 153 -61.79 -14.48 -13.67
N GLU A 154 -61.50 -15.23 -14.74
CA GLU A 154 -61.98 -15.00 -16.11
C GLU A 154 -63.51 -15.09 -16.29
N ASP A 155 -64.28 -15.40 -15.24
CA ASP A 155 -65.72 -15.65 -15.32
C ASP A 155 -66.64 -14.44 -15.07
N PHE A 156 -66.12 -13.21 -14.99
CA PHE A 156 -66.94 -12.01 -14.69
C PHE A 156 -66.93 -10.91 -15.75
N VAL A 157 -66.43 -11.17 -16.96
CA VAL A 157 -66.38 -10.15 -18.03
C VAL A 157 -67.72 -10.00 -18.79
N ASP A 158 -68.70 -10.87 -18.53
CA ASP A 158 -70.03 -10.84 -19.17
C ASP A 158 -71.12 -10.14 -18.33
N PHE A 159 -70.76 -9.50 -17.22
CA PHE A 159 -71.71 -8.68 -16.43
C PHE A 159 -71.69 -7.22 -16.88
N SER A 160 -72.27 -6.95 -18.06
CA SER A 160 -72.51 -5.57 -18.48
C SER A 160 -73.66 -4.99 -17.65
N LEU A 161 -73.31 -4.13 -16.69
CA LEU A 161 -74.27 -3.37 -15.87
C LEU A 161 -75.30 -2.64 -16.75
N ALA A 162 -74.88 -2.14 -17.92
CA ALA A 162 -75.77 -1.52 -18.89
C ALA A 162 -76.82 -2.50 -19.45
N LYS A 163 -76.44 -3.76 -19.68
CA LYS A 163 -77.33 -4.82 -20.19
C LYS A 163 -78.34 -5.25 -19.11
N THR A 164 -77.92 -5.27 -17.84
CA THR A 164 -78.81 -5.52 -16.70
C THR A 164 -79.77 -4.35 -16.46
N ILE A 165 -79.31 -3.10 -16.58
CA ILE A 165 -80.15 -1.90 -16.46
C ILE A 165 -81.18 -1.87 -17.60
N SER A 166 -80.79 -2.09 -18.86
CA SER A 166 -81.74 -2.16 -19.98
C SER A 166 -82.73 -3.33 -19.86
N ALA A 167 -82.34 -4.45 -19.25
CA ALA A 167 -83.26 -5.55 -18.96
C ALA A 167 -84.25 -5.23 -17.82
N ILE A 168 -83.87 -4.36 -16.88
CA ILE A 168 -84.75 -3.88 -15.81
C ILE A 168 -85.68 -2.80 -16.36
N GLU A 169 -85.17 -1.84 -17.14
CA GLU A 169 -85.98 -0.81 -17.80
C GLU A 169 -86.98 -1.42 -18.78
N GLY A 170 -86.58 -2.43 -19.56
CA GLY A 170 -87.49 -3.16 -20.44
C GLY A 170 -88.60 -3.91 -19.68
N LYS A 171 -88.30 -4.45 -18.49
CA LYS A 171 -89.31 -5.10 -17.62
C LYS A 171 -90.23 -4.12 -16.89
N VAL A 172 -89.88 -2.83 -16.84
CA VAL A 172 -90.71 -1.77 -16.23
C VAL A 172 -91.56 -1.07 -17.30
N GLU A 173 -91.08 -0.94 -18.54
CA GLU A 173 -91.87 -0.43 -19.68
C GLU A 173 -92.83 -1.48 -20.28
N GLU A 174 -92.45 -2.76 -20.30
CA GLU A 174 -93.36 -3.85 -20.65
C GLU A 174 -94.25 -4.10 -19.43
N GLY A 175 -95.30 -3.27 -19.32
CA GLY A 175 -96.25 -3.22 -18.23
C GLY A 175 -96.72 -4.61 -17.82
N GLY A 176 -96.04 -5.18 -16.84
CA GLY A 176 -96.60 -6.15 -15.93
C GLY A 176 -97.69 -5.41 -15.18
N THR A 177 -98.90 -5.44 -15.74
CA THR A 177 -100.12 -5.37 -14.96
C THR A 177 -99.86 -6.21 -13.72
N LEU A 178 -99.62 -5.53 -12.60
CA LEU A 178 -99.97 -6.07 -11.31
C LEU A 178 -101.46 -6.32 -11.48
N GLU A 179 -101.79 -7.54 -11.89
CA GLU A 179 -103.12 -8.08 -11.79
C GLU A 179 -103.61 -7.59 -10.44
N ASN A 180 -104.75 -6.89 -10.46
CA ASN A 180 -105.53 -6.72 -9.27
C ASN A 180 -105.59 -8.10 -8.63
N ILE A 181 -104.75 -8.30 -7.62
CA ILE A 181 -104.99 -9.26 -6.58
C ILE A 181 -106.24 -8.66 -5.96
N ASN A 182 -107.38 -8.99 -6.55
CA ASN A 182 -108.60 -9.21 -5.82
C ASN A 182 -108.16 -10.18 -4.73
N ASP A 183 -107.70 -9.60 -3.63
CA ASP A 183 -107.51 -10.27 -2.37
C ASP A 183 -108.92 -10.69 -2.01
N ASP A 184 -109.32 -11.85 -2.53
CA ASP A 184 -110.59 -12.48 -2.26
C ASP A 184 -110.49 -12.87 -0.79
N VAL A 185 -110.86 -11.91 0.07
CA VAL A 185 -110.73 -12.01 1.52
C VAL A 185 -111.44 -13.26 2.03
N MET A 186 -112.42 -13.75 1.25
CA MET A 186 -113.15 -15.00 1.44
C MET A 186 -113.09 -15.90 0.20
N PRO A 187 -112.72 -17.20 0.31
CA PRO A 187 -113.01 -18.15 -0.75
C PRO A 187 -114.52 -18.20 -0.98
N SER A 188 -114.98 -18.32 -2.23
CA SER A 188 -116.40 -18.32 -2.67
C SER A 188 -117.40 -19.10 -1.78
N VAL A 189 -116.95 -20.14 -1.06
CA VAL A 189 -117.72 -20.91 -0.05
C VAL A 189 -118.10 -20.10 1.21
N GLY A 190 -117.45 -18.96 1.46
CA GLY A 190 -117.69 -18.10 2.62
C GLY A 190 -119.03 -17.37 2.59
N ASN A 191 -119.62 -17.17 1.41
CA ASN A 191 -120.89 -16.46 1.24
C ASN A 191 -122.13 -17.28 1.65
N GLU A 192 -122.01 -18.61 1.81
CA GLU A 192 -123.08 -19.51 2.26
C GLU A 192 -123.07 -19.78 3.78
N MET A 193 -122.10 -19.23 4.51
CA MET A 193 -121.92 -19.45 5.94
C MET A 193 -122.56 -18.32 6.77
N GLY A 194 -123.25 -18.64 7.86
CA GLY A 194 -123.87 -17.64 8.76
C GLY A 194 -122.86 -16.63 9.31
N SER A 195 -123.31 -15.38 9.55
CA SER A 195 -122.45 -14.23 9.92
C SER A 195 -121.52 -14.49 11.12
N GLU A 196 -121.96 -15.26 12.11
CA GLU A 196 -121.14 -15.63 13.27
C GLU A 196 -119.94 -16.52 12.90
N ALA A 197 -120.11 -17.44 11.95
CA ALA A 197 -119.05 -18.32 11.49
C ALA A 197 -118.06 -17.59 10.55
N GLN A 198 -118.54 -16.63 9.75
CA GLN A 198 -117.66 -15.71 9.00
C GLN A 198 -116.79 -14.87 9.95
N ILE A 199 -117.35 -14.34 11.04
CA ILE A 199 -116.59 -13.57 12.05
C ILE A 199 -115.52 -14.44 12.73
N ARG A 200 -115.82 -15.70 13.06
CA ARG A 200 -114.83 -16.64 13.63
C ARG A 200 -113.69 -16.93 12.66
N PHE A 201 -114.00 -17.15 11.38
CA PHE A 201 -112.99 -17.36 10.34
C PHE A 201 -112.08 -16.14 10.16
N LEU A 202 -112.66 -14.93 10.05
CA LEU A 202 -111.89 -13.70 9.90
C LEU A 202 -111.00 -13.42 11.12
N LYS A 203 -111.48 -13.70 12.34
CA LYS A 203 -110.65 -13.61 13.57
C LYS A 203 -109.51 -14.62 13.57
N ALA A 204 -109.73 -15.85 13.08
CA ALA A 204 -108.68 -16.84 12.94
C ALA A 204 -107.64 -16.43 11.89
N LYS A 205 -108.07 -15.96 10.71
CA LYS A 205 -107.17 -15.43 9.66
C LYS A 205 -106.38 -14.23 10.15
N LEU A 206 -107.00 -13.30 10.89
CA LEU A 206 -106.32 -12.16 11.51
C LEU A 206 -105.28 -12.62 12.54
N ARG A 207 -105.59 -13.63 13.36
CA ARG A 207 -104.62 -14.18 14.32
C ARG A 207 -103.44 -14.86 13.62
N VAL A 208 -103.68 -15.67 12.59
CA VAL A 208 -102.62 -16.30 11.78
C VAL A 208 -101.75 -15.24 11.11
N LEU A 209 -102.36 -14.21 10.52
CA LEU A 209 -101.61 -13.09 9.93
C LEU A 209 -100.84 -12.29 10.98
N GLN A 210 -101.40 -12.08 12.17
CA GLN A 210 -100.70 -11.40 13.28
C GLN A 210 -99.50 -12.22 13.78
N GLU A 211 -99.66 -13.54 13.90
CA GLU A 211 -98.57 -14.47 14.24
C GLU A 211 -97.49 -14.47 13.15
N GLU A 212 -97.88 -14.43 11.87
CA GLU A 212 -96.95 -14.35 10.74
C GLU A 212 -96.18 -13.01 10.71
N VAL A 213 -96.86 -11.88 10.95
CA VAL A 213 -96.21 -10.57 11.09
C VAL A 213 -95.23 -10.56 12.26
N ASN A 214 -95.61 -11.14 13.40
CA ASN A 214 -94.73 -11.25 14.57
C ASN A 214 -93.53 -12.18 14.29
N ARG A 215 -93.74 -13.30 13.58
CA ARG A 215 -92.69 -14.23 13.17
C ARG A 215 -91.70 -13.55 12.21
N LEU A 216 -92.20 -12.89 11.17
CA LEU A 216 -91.39 -12.13 10.22
C LEU A 216 -90.65 -10.98 10.90
N SER A 217 -91.27 -10.31 11.88
CA SER A 217 -90.61 -9.25 12.66
C SER A 217 -89.46 -9.81 13.51
N GLN A 218 -89.62 -10.96 14.15
CA GLN A 218 -88.54 -11.62 14.90
C GLN A 218 -87.41 -12.08 13.98
N GLU A 219 -87.75 -12.66 12.81
CA GLU A 219 -86.76 -13.05 11.81
C GLU A 219 -86.00 -11.84 11.26
N TYR A 220 -86.71 -10.74 11.00
CA TYR A 220 -86.10 -9.48 10.57
C TYR A 220 -85.13 -8.93 11.64
N ASN A 221 -85.55 -8.86 12.90
CA ASN A 221 -84.69 -8.39 14.00
C ASN A 221 -83.45 -9.29 14.15
N LYS A 222 -83.61 -10.61 14.06
CA LYS A 222 -82.49 -11.56 14.09
C LYS A 222 -81.52 -11.32 12.92
N LYS A 223 -82.05 -11.06 11.73
CA LYS A 223 -81.24 -10.73 10.55
C LYS A 223 -80.54 -9.39 10.70
N ASP A 224 -81.17 -8.41 11.35
CA ASP A 224 -80.56 -7.11 11.64
C ASP A 224 -79.41 -7.24 12.64
N ASP A 225 -79.58 -8.03 13.70
CA ASP A 225 -78.51 -8.36 14.66
C ASP A 225 -77.35 -9.10 13.99
N GLU A 226 -77.64 -10.09 13.14
CA GLU A 226 -76.64 -10.80 12.34
C GLU A 226 -75.90 -9.84 11.39
N ASN A 227 -76.62 -8.93 10.73
CA ASN A 227 -76.06 -7.93 9.83
C ASN A 227 -75.15 -6.94 10.59
N ALA A 228 -75.58 -6.44 11.75
CA ALA A 228 -74.77 -5.61 12.62
C ALA A 228 -73.48 -6.33 13.07
N SER A 229 -73.57 -7.63 13.39
CA SER A 229 -72.40 -8.45 13.71
C SER A 229 -71.46 -8.60 12.52
N LEU A 230 -71.97 -8.82 11.31
CA LEU A 230 -71.18 -8.93 10.09
C LEU A 230 -70.49 -7.60 9.73
N ILE A 231 -71.18 -6.47 9.88
CA ILE A 231 -70.62 -5.13 9.66
C ILE A 231 -69.45 -4.89 10.62
N ASN A 232 -69.60 -5.22 11.90
CA ASN A 232 -68.51 -5.08 12.88
C ASN A 232 -67.30 -5.96 12.52
N LYS A 233 -67.53 -7.23 12.14
CA LYS A 233 -66.45 -8.13 11.69
C LYS A 233 -65.76 -7.61 10.43
N LEU A 234 -66.52 -7.05 9.48
CA LEU A 234 -65.96 -6.49 8.25
C LEU A 234 -65.05 -5.29 8.58
N LYS A 235 -65.50 -4.40 9.47
CA LYS A 235 -64.68 -3.28 9.97
C LYS A 235 -63.41 -3.76 10.67
N ASP A 236 -63.49 -4.74 11.55
CA ASP A 236 -62.31 -5.30 12.25
C ASP A 236 -61.28 -5.85 11.25
N VAL A 237 -61.73 -6.58 10.22
CA VAL A 237 -60.87 -7.12 9.16
C VAL A 237 -60.27 -6.01 8.29
N GLU A 238 -61.02 -4.94 7.99
CA GLU A 238 -60.52 -3.78 7.25
C GLU A 238 -59.43 -3.02 8.03
N ASP A 239 -59.64 -2.81 9.33
CA ASP A 239 -58.66 -2.18 10.22
C ASP A 239 -57.38 -3.03 10.34
N ASP A 240 -57.53 -4.35 10.45
CA ASP A 240 -56.39 -5.28 10.44
C ASP A 240 -55.65 -5.29 9.09
N ARG A 241 -56.38 -5.25 7.97
CA ARG A 241 -55.78 -5.13 6.63
C ARG A 241 -54.95 -3.84 6.52
N ALA A 242 -55.49 -2.71 6.97
CA ALA A 242 -54.79 -1.43 6.95
C ALA A 242 -53.55 -1.42 7.87
N ARG A 243 -53.63 -2.09 9.03
CA ARG A 243 -52.49 -2.27 9.94
C ARG A 243 -51.41 -3.14 9.31
N LEU A 244 -51.77 -4.30 8.77
CA LEU A 244 -50.83 -5.21 8.09
C LEU A 244 -50.18 -4.54 6.88
N GLN A 245 -50.94 -3.78 6.08
CA GLN A 245 -50.40 -3.04 4.94
C GLN A 245 -49.33 -2.02 5.37
N ARG A 246 -49.54 -1.31 6.50
CA ARG A 246 -48.53 -0.40 7.06
C ARG A 246 -47.26 -1.15 7.50
N ILE A 247 -47.41 -2.29 8.16
CA ILE A 247 -46.27 -3.12 8.60
C ILE A 247 -45.49 -3.65 7.39
N THR A 248 -46.18 -4.18 6.38
CA THR A 248 -45.56 -4.66 5.12
C THR A 248 -44.79 -3.55 4.42
N ASN A 249 -45.35 -2.35 4.33
CA ASN A 249 -44.67 -1.20 3.73
C ASN A 249 -43.40 -0.81 4.51
N LEU A 250 -43.47 -0.80 5.85
CA LEU A 250 -42.31 -0.53 6.71
C LEU A 250 -41.21 -1.59 6.52
N GLN A 251 -41.57 -2.87 6.54
CA GLN A 251 -40.64 -3.97 6.33
C GLN A 251 -40.01 -3.92 4.94
N ARG A 252 -40.79 -3.59 3.91
CA ARG A 252 -40.30 -3.40 2.53
C ARG A 252 -39.25 -2.28 2.47
N SER A 253 -39.49 -1.14 3.13
CA SER A 253 -38.51 -0.06 3.21
C SER A 253 -37.26 -0.45 4.00
N GLN A 254 -37.38 -1.26 5.06
CA GLN A 254 -36.23 -1.79 5.79
C GLN A 254 -35.40 -2.76 4.95
N LEU A 255 -36.05 -3.65 4.21
CA LEU A 255 -35.39 -4.62 3.34
C LEU A 255 -34.60 -3.89 2.24
N GLU A 256 -35.16 -2.85 1.63
CA GLU A 256 -34.45 -2.04 0.65
C GLU A 256 -33.24 -1.32 1.25
N LYS A 257 -33.37 -0.74 2.47
CA LYS A 257 -32.23 -0.13 3.17
C LYS A 257 -31.10 -1.13 3.44
N HIS A 258 -31.44 -2.33 3.92
CA HIS A 258 -30.45 -3.38 4.17
C HIS A 258 -29.81 -3.88 2.88
N LYS A 259 -30.57 -3.96 1.79
CA LYS A 259 -30.06 -4.31 0.47
C LYS A 259 -29.04 -3.29 -0.04
N VAL A 260 -29.36 -2.00 0.01
CA VAL A 260 -28.43 -0.92 -0.38
C VAL A 260 -27.16 -0.95 0.48
N LEU A 261 -27.29 -1.10 1.80
CA LEU A 261 -26.14 -1.20 2.70
C LEU A 261 -25.24 -2.41 2.38
N ALA A 262 -25.83 -3.55 2.04
CA ALA A 262 -25.10 -4.75 1.65
C ALA A 262 -24.37 -4.55 0.31
N GLU A 263 -25.02 -3.91 -0.67
CA GLU A 263 -24.40 -3.58 -1.96
C GLU A 263 -23.24 -2.60 -1.80
N ASP A 264 -23.38 -1.56 -0.96
CA ASP A 264 -22.30 -0.60 -0.70
C ASP A 264 -21.12 -1.24 0.06
N SER A 265 -21.41 -2.12 1.03
CA SER A 265 -20.36 -2.91 1.68
C SER A 265 -19.67 -3.83 0.69
N ASN A 266 -20.39 -4.44 -0.24
CA ASN A 266 -19.82 -5.32 -1.26
C ASN A 266 -18.91 -4.53 -2.22
N ARG A 267 -19.36 -3.35 -2.70
CA ARG A 267 -18.53 -2.44 -3.51
C ARG A 267 -17.25 -2.03 -2.79
N LYS A 268 -17.33 -1.75 -1.49
CA LYS A 268 -16.14 -1.43 -0.68
C LYS A 268 -15.20 -2.63 -0.56
N CYS A 269 -15.73 -3.83 -0.35
CA CYS A 269 -14.93 -5.06 -0.33
C CYS A 269 -14.24 -5.30 -1.68
N GLU A 270 -14.94 -5.14 -2.81
CA GLU A 270 -14.37 -5.25 -4.15
C GLU A 270 -13.26 -4.22 -4.39
N GLY A 271 -13.47 -2.96 -3.98
CA GLY A 271 -12.45 -1.91 -4.04
C GLY A 271 -11.18 -2.26 -3.25
N LEU A 272 -11.35 -2.73 -2.00
CA LEU A 272 -10.23 -3.19 -1.17
C LEU A 272 -9.53 -4.42 -1.76
N GLN A 273 -10.27 -5.36 -2.37
CA GLN A 273 -9.67 -6.51 -3.06
C GLN A 273 -8.80 -6.07 -4.23
N HIS A 274 -9.25 -5.10 -5.03
CA HIS A 274 -8.44 -4.54 -6.12
C HIS A 274 -7.18 -3.85 -5.61
N GLU A 275 -7.27 -3.09 -4.53
CA GLU A 275 -6.11 -2.45 -3.89
C GLU A 275 -5.10 -3.47 -3.36
N VAL A 276 -5.57 -4.54 -2.70
CA VAL A 276 -4.71 -5.64 -2.24
C VAL A 276 -3.98 -6.28 -3.43
N ILE A 277 -4.66 -6.54 -4.53
CA ILE A 277 -4.04 -7.11 -5.75
C ILE A 277 -3.01 -6.14 -6.35
N ALA A 278 -3.31 -4.83 -6.36
CA ALA A 278 -2.39 -3.82 -6.85
C ALA A 278 -1.11 -3.74 -5.99
N LEU A 279 -1.26 -3.68 -4.67
CA LEU A 279 -0.15 -3.66 -3.72
C LEU A 279 0.68 -4.95 -3.79
N GLN A 280 0.04 -6.11 -3.96
CA GLN A 280 0.76 -7.37 -4.17
C GLN A 280 1.64 -7.33 -5.42
N LYS A 281 1.12 -6.81 -6.54
CA LYS A 281 1.90 -6.65 -7.79
C LYS A 281 3.06 -5.67 -7.61
N GLU A 282 2.85 -4.58 -6.86
CA GLU A 282 3.91 -3.61 -6.55
C GLU A 282 5.02 -4.23 -5.69
N ILE A 283 4.66 -4.99 -4.65
CA ILE A 283 5.62 -5.73 -3.80
C ILE A 283 6.44 -6.71 -4.64
N GLU A 284 5.79 -7.45 -5.55
CA GLU A 284 6.53 -8.33 -6.45
C GLU A 284 7.47 -7.56 -7.40
N GLY A 285 7.03 -6.41 -7.91
CA GLY A 285 7.85 -5.51 -8.71
C GLY A 285 9.08 -5.04 -7.94
N LEU A 286 8.89 -4.50 -6.74
CA LEU A 286 9.98 -4.05 -5.86
C LEU A 286 10.94 -5.19 -5.52
N LYS A 287 10.43 -6.41 -5.27
CA LYS A 287 11.27 -7.58 -5.00
C LYS A 287 12.14 -7.98 -6.20
N ARG A 288 11.62 -7.85 -7.43
CA ARG A 288 12.40 -8.09 -8.66
C ARG A 288 13.50 -7.04 -8.82
N THR A 289 13.17 -5.77 -8.65
CA THR A 289 14.13 -4.65 -8.70
C THR A 289 15.20 -4.77 -7.62
N GLN A 290 14.82 -5.13 -6.40
CA GLN A 290 15.77 -5.36 -5.29
C GLN A 290 16.76 -6.47 -5.64
N LYS A 291 16.29 -7.62 -6.15
CA LYS A 291 17.18 -8.71 -6.58
C LYS A 291 18.16 -8.25 -7.65
N GLN A 292 17.69 -7.51 -8.65
CA GLN A 292 18.53 -6.95 -9.71
C GLN A 292 19.55 -5.95 -9.16
N ALA A 293 19.14 -5.09 -8.22
CA ALA A 293 20.03 -4.14 -7.55
C ALA A 293 21.11 -4.87 -6.73
N THR A 294 20.76 -5.93 -6.01
CA THR A 294 21.72 -6.75 -5.25
C THR A 294 22.73 -7.43 -6.17
N THR A 295 22.31 -8.00 -7.31
CA THR A 295 23.24 -8.60 -8.27
C THR A 295 24.15 -7.57 -8.94
N ASN A 296 23.62 -6.37 -9.21
CA ASN A 296 24.43 -5.28 -9.76
C ASN A 296 25.43 -4.78 -8.72
N HIS A 297 25.01 -4.67 -7.46
CA HIS A 297 25.86 -4.25 -6.35
C HIS A 297 27.02 -5.23 -6.13
N SER A 298 26.75 -6.53 -6.07
CA SER A 298 27.81 -7.53 -5.93
C SER A 298 28.77 -7.52 -7.14
N ALA A 299 28.27 -7.31 -8.35
CA ALA A 299 29.12 -7.16 -9.53
C ALA A 299 30.01 -5.90 -9.47
N THR A 300 29.49 -4.78 -8.94
CA THR A 300 30.30 -3.56 -8.74
C THR A 300 31.32 -3.73 -7.62
N GLU A 301 30.96 -4.43 -6.54
CA GLU A 301 31.85 -4.72 -5.42
C GLU A 301 33.04 -5.60 -5.85
N LEU A 302 32.78 -6.63 -6.67
CA LEU A 302 33.84 -7.47 -7.23
C LEU A 302 34.80 -6.67 -8.13
N ARG A 303 34.29 -5.75 -8.95
CA ARG A 303 35.15 -4.86 -9.78
C ARG A 303 35.96 -3.90 -8.91
N LEU A 304 35.35 -3.36 -7.86
CA LEU A 304 36.03 -2.49 -6.90
C LEU A 304 37.16 -3.22 -6.19
N ASN A 305 36.90 -4.43 -5.65
CA ASN A 305 37.91 -5.22 -4.97
C ASN A 305 39.09 -5.56 -5.89
N ARG A 306 38.81 -5.93 -7.15
CA ARG A 306 39.88 -6.13 -8.14
C ARG A 306 40.70 -4.87 -8.39
N ALA A 307 40.06 -3.71 -8.52
CA ALA A 307 40.77 -2.45 -8.70
C ALA A 307 41.61 -2.08 -7.47
N LEU A 308 41.13 -2.38 -6.26
CA LEU A 308 41.88 -2.19 -5.01
C LEU A 308 43.10 -3.11 -4.94
N GLU A 309 42.96 -4.40 -5.28
CA GLU A 309 44.06 -5.35 -5.36
C GLU A 309 45.13 -4.92 -6.38
N GLU A 310 44.71 -4.45 -7.56
CA GLU A 310 45.62 -3.92 -8.58
C GLU A 310 46.34 -2.64 -8.08
N ALA A 311 45.65 -1.74 -7.38
CA ALA A 311 46.25 -0.56 -6.78
C ALA A 311 47.28 -0.90 -5.69
N GLU A 312 46.97 -1.87 -4.82
CA GLU A 312 47.90 -2.37 -3.81
C GLU A 312 49.14 -3.01 -4.44
N LYS A 313 48.96 -3.78 -5.52
CA LYS A 313 50.07 -4.35 -6.28
C LYS A 313 50.99 -3.27 -6.83
N PHE A 314 50.45 -2.23 -7.47
CA PHE A 314 51.27 -1.13 -7.98
C PHE A 314 51.98 -0.35 -6.88
N LYS A 315 51.33 -0.17 -5.72
CA LYS A 315 51.95 0.46 -4.56
C LYS A 315 53.13 -0.37 -4.04
N MET A 316 52.99 -1.69 -3.95
CA MET A 316 54.08 -2.59 -3.56
C MET A 316 55.24 -2.56 -4.57
N GLU A 317 54.93 -2.61 -5.87
CA GLU A 317 55.94 -2.55 -6.93
C GLU A 317 56.69 -1.22 -6.93
N LEU A 318 55.99 -0.10 -6.76
CA LEU A 318 56.59 1.22 -6.62
C LEU A 318 57.51 1.32 -5.40
N ASN A 319 57.10 0.78 -4.26
CA ASN A 319 57.94 0.72 -3.06
C ASN A 319 59.18 -0.15 -3.28
N LYS A 320 59.04 -1.29 -3.96
CA LYS A 320 60.17 -2.17 -4.32
C LYS A 320 61.16 -1.45 -5.24
N ILE A 321 60.67 -0.75 -6.27
CA ILE A 321 61.52 0.03 -7.18
C ILE A 321 62.24 1.13 -6.41
N LYS A 322 61.53 1.92 -5.59
CA LYS A 322 62.14 2.96 -4.75
C LYS A 322 63.24 2.41 -3.85
N GLN A 323 63.01 1.28 -3.18
CA GLN A 323 64.01 0.67 -2.31
C GLN A 323 65.22 0.18 -3.11
N SER A 324 65.00 -0.53 -4.22
CA SER A 324 66.09 -1.01 -5.09
C SER A 324 66.94 0.13 -5.67
N SER A 325 66.31 1.25 -6.03
CA SER A 325 67.01 2.44 -6.52
C SER A 325 67.86 3.10 -5.42
N LYS A 326 67.32 3.18 -4.20
CA LYS A 326 68.07 3.68 -3.03
C LYS A 326 69.26 2.78 -2.70
N ASP A 327 69.08 1.46 -2.73
CA ASP A 327 70.14 0.49 -2.46
C ASP A 327 71.22 0.52 -3.55
N ALA A 328 70.83 0.63 -4.82
CA ALA A 328 71.76 0.79 -5.94
C ALA A 328 72.57 2.09 -5.83
N ALA A 329 71.92 3.22 -5.54
CA ALA A 329 72.58 4.51 -5.32
C ALA A 329 73.56 4.44 -4.14
N SER A 330 73.19 3.78 -3.05
CA SER A 330 74.08 3.55 -1.90
C SER A 330 75.27 2.66 -2.27
N GLN A 331 75.06 1.61 -3.06
CA GLN A 331 76.14 0.72 -3.50
C GLN A 331 77.11 1.43 -4.44
N ASP A 332 76.61 2.25 -5.35
CA ASP A 332 77.43 3.04 -6.26
C ASP A 332 78.21 4.13 -5.52
N HIS A 333 77.62 4.73 -4.47
CA HIS A 333 78.34 5.64 -3.60
C HIS A 333 79.53 4.95 -2.91
N LEU A 334 79.33 3.77 -2.32
CA LEU A 334 80.43 2.99 -1.69
C LEU A 334 81.53 2.60 -2.70
N LYS A 335 81.14 2.19 -3.93
CA LYS A 335 82.12 1.89 -4.99
C LYS A 335 82.90 3.14 -5.40
N MET A 336 82.21 4.28 -5.56
CA MET A 336 82.83 5.56 -5.88
C MET A 336 83.85 5.95 -4.80
N GLU A 337 83.49 5.85 -3.52
CA GLU A 337 84.39 6.14 -2.40
C GLU A 337 85.62 5.22 -2.39
N SER A 338 85.43 3.92 -2.61
CA SER A 338 86.52 2.94 -2.70
C SER A 338 87.49 3.26 -3.83
N LEU A 339 86.97 3.51 -5.05
CA LEU A 339 87.77 3.90 -6.20
C LEU A 339 88.49 5.23 -5.96
N GLN A 340 87.83 6.19 -5.32
CA GLN A 340 88.42 7.48 -4.99
C GLN A 340 89.57 7.33 -3.98
N ALA A 341 89.42 6.44 -2.99
CA ALA A 341 90.47 6.13 -2.01
C ALA A 341 91.68 5.45 -2.68
N GLU A 342 91.44 4.49 -3.57
CA GLU A 342 92.48 3.83 -4.35
C GLU A 342 93.21 4.80 -5.28
N ASN A 343 92.47 5.65 -6.00
CA ASN A 343 93.04 6.66 -6.88
C ASN A 343 93.94 7.63 -6.10
N LYS A 344 93.49 8.09 -4.91
CA LYS A 344 94.32 8.88 -3.99
C LYS A 344 95.58 8.12 -3.53
N LYS A 345 95.51 6.81 -3.31
CA LYS A 345 96.68 5.98 -2.94
C LYS A 345 97.67 5.87 -4.10
N LEU A 346 97.19 5.60 -5.32
CA LEU A 346 98.01 5.52 -6.52
C LEU A 346 98.71 6.84 -6.83
N GLU A 347 98.02 7.99 -6.70
CA GLU A 347 98.65 9.30 -6.87
C GLU A 347 99.74 9.57 -5.83
N ARG A 348 99.57 9.14 -4.58
CA ARG A 348 100.65 9.21 -3.57
C ARG A 348 101.86 8.36 -3.95
N GLN A 349 101.64 7.10 -4.33
CA GLN A 349 102.73 6.20 -4.76
C GLN A 349 103.48 6.73 -5.98
N LYS A 350 102.75 7.28 -6.95
CA LYS A 350 103.33 7.96 -8.12
C LYS A 350 104.16 9.18 -7.72
N ALA A 351 103.66 10.02 -6.81
CA ALA A 351 104.40 11.18 -6.30
C ALA A 351 105.69 10.78 -5.57
N GLU A 352 105.63 9.73 -4.74
CA GLU A 352 106.80 9.15 -4.06
C GLU A 352 107.82 8.62 -5.06
N LEU A 353 107.39 7.87 -6.08
CA LEU A 353 108.25 7.34 -7.13
C LEU A 353 108.93 8.46 -7.94
N ILE A 354 108.18 9.49 -8.34
CA ILE A 354 108.72 10.69 -9.01
C ILE A 354 109.76 11.38 -8.12
N SER A 355 109.49 11.51 -6.82
CA SER A 355 110.44 12.08 -5.85
C SER A 355 111.71 11.24 -5.76
N GLY A 356 111.59 9.91 -5.73
CA GLY A 356 112.70 8.96 -5.79
C GLY A 356 113.57 9.13 -7.02
N PHE A 357 112.96 9.17 -8.21
CA PHE A 357 113.69 9.41 -9.47
C PHE A 357 114.39 10.77 -9.49
N LYS A 358 113.77 11.84 -8.99
CA LYS A 358 114.40 13.16 -8.87
C LYS A 358 115.64 13.12 -7.95
N LYS A 359 115.59 12.37 -6.84
CA LYS A 359 116.74 12.18 -5.95
C LYS A 359 117.85 11.37 -6.62
N GLN A 360 117.50 10.29 -7.33
CA GLN A 360 118.45 9.48 -8.09
C GLN A 360 119.15 10.30 -9.18
N LEU A 361 118.42 11.15 -9.92
CA LEU A 361 119.00 12.06 -10.91
C LEU A 361 120.05 12.99 -10.27
N LYS A 362 119.72 13.62 -9.13
CA LYS A 362 120.69 14.46 -8.40
C LYS A 362 121.91 13.68 -7.93
N LEU A 363 121.73 12.44 -7.47
CA LEU A 363 122.83 11.57 -7.07
C LEU A 363 123.74 11.24 -8.26
N ILE A 364 123.17 10.94 -9.43
CA ILE A 364 123.93 10.71 -10.67
C ILE A 364 124.78 11.94 -11.01
N ASP A 365 124.23 13.15 -10.90
CA ASP A 365 124.97 14.39 -11.17
C ASP A 365 126.14 14.58 -10.20
N VAL A 366 125.94 14.30 -8.91
CA VAL A 366 127.01 14.34 -7.90
C VAL A 366 128.09 13.29 -8.19
N LEU A 367 127.70 12.05 -8.47
CA LEU A 367 128.64 10.96 -8.78
C LEU A 367 129.46 11.23 -10.05
N LYS A 368 128.83 11.78 -11.11
CA LYS A 368 129.55 12.19 -12.32
C LYS A 368 130.59 13.28 -12.02
N ARG A 369 130.24 14.26 -11.18
CA ARG A 369 131.16 15.31 -10.74
C ARG A 369 132.31 14.74 -9.90
N GLN A 370 132.01 13.84 -8.97
CA GLN A 370 133.02 13.13 -8.17
C GLN A 370 133.96 12.30 -9.05
N LYS A 371 133.42 11.56 -10.03
CA LYS A 371 134.21 10.79 -11.00
C LYS A 371 135.18 11.71 -11.77
N MET A 372 134.70 12.85 -12.25
CA MET A 372 135.53 13.86 -12.93
C MET A 372 136.65 14.38 -12.01
N HIS A 373 136.34 14.72 -10.75
CA HIS A 373 137.35 15.16 -9.78
C HIS A 373 138.38 14.07 -9.49
N PHE A 374 137.95 12.81 -9.37
CA PHE A 374 138.83 11.68 -9.13
C PHE A 374 139.75 11.40 -10.32
N GLU A 375 139.23 11.42 -11.56
CA GLU A 375 140.03 11.28 -12.77
C GLU A 375 141.06 12.42 -12.90
N ALA A 376 140.67 13.66 -12.62
CA ALA A 376 141.59 14.80 -12.59
C ALA A 376 142.70 14.62 -11.53
N ALA A 377 142.35 14.19 -10.32
CA ALA A 377 143.31 13.90 -9.25
C ALA A 377 144.28 12.76 -9.62
N LYS A 378 143.79 11.71 -10.29
CA LYS A 378 144.63 10.60 -10.77
C LYS A 378 145.58 11.03 -11.89
N MET A 379 145.14 11.89 -12.81
CA MET A 379 146.02 12.46 -13.84
C MET A 379 147.09 13.36 -13.20
N LEU A 380 146.72 14.15 -12.19
CA LEU A 380 147.66 14.95 -11.39
C LEU A 380 148.71 14.07 -10.67
N SER A 381 148.29 12.98 -10.03
CA SER A 381 149.24 12.07 -9.36
C SER A 381 150.18 11.40 -10.36
N PHE A 382 149.71 11.05 -11.56
CA PHE A 382 150.59 10.53 -12.62
C PHE A 382 151.62 11.57 -13.08
N THR A 383 151.21 12.83 -13.26
CA THR A 383 152.16 13.91 -13.58
C THR A 383 153.15 14.17 -12.45
N GLU A 384 152.72 14.04 -11.19
CA GLU A 384 153.60 14.18 -10.01
C GLU A 384 154.61 13.03 -9.92
N GLU A 385 154.19 11.77 -10.14
CA GLU A 385 155.07 10.61 -10.18
C GLU A 385 156.11 10.71 -11.32
N GLU A 386 155.71 11.10 -12.52
CA GLU A 386 156.63 11.31 -13.65
C GLU A 386 157.61 12.47 -13.39
N PHE A 387 157.15 13.55 -12.74
CA PHE A 387 158.00 14.65 -12.31
C PHE A 387 159.03 14.20 -11.26
N MET A 388 158.63 13.39 -10.28
CA MET A 388 159.53 12.82 -9.27
C MET A 388 160.57 11.86 -9.89
N LYS A 389 160.18 11.01 -10.84
CA LYS A 389 161.14 10.17 -11.60
C LYS A 389 162.16 11.00 -12.36
N ALA A 390 161.73 12.11 -12.98
CA ALA A 390 162.64 13.02 -13.68
C ALA A 390 163.64 13.70 -12.72
N LEU A 391 163.27 13.92 -11.45
CA LEU A 391 164.19 14.39 -10.41
C LEU A 391 165.17 13.30 -9.93
N ASP A 392 164.73 12.05 -9.86
CA ASP A 392 165.58 10.91 -9.44
C ASP A 392 166.57 10.44 -10.53
N TRP A 393 166.36 10.78 -11.81
CA TRP A 393 167.34 10.59 -12.89
C TRP A 393 168.64 11.42 -12.75
N GLY A 394 168.71 12.31 -11.75
CA GLY A 394 169.91 13.07 -11.41
C GLY A 394 170.82 12.45 -10.34
N LYS A 395 170.51 11.26 -9.79
CA LYS A 395 171.36 10.60 -8.79
C LYS A 395 171.99 9.33 -9.37
N SER A 396 173.24 9.51 -9.80
CA SER A 396 174.20 8.46 -10.21
C SER A 396 174.47 7.42 -9.14
#